data_AF-A0A518CQS5-F1
#
_entry.id   AF-A0A518CQS5-F1
#
_cell.length_a   1.000
_cell.length_b   1.000
_cell.length_c   1.000
_cell.angle_alpha   90.00
_cell.angle_beta   90.00
_cell.angle_gamma   90.00
#
_symmetry.space_group_name_H-M   'P 1'
#
loop_
_entity.id
_entity.type
_entity.pdbx_description
1 polymer ?
#
loop_
_entity_poly.entity_id
_entity_poly.type
_entity_poly.pdbx_seq_one_letter_code
_entity_poly.pdbx_strand_id
1 'polypeptide(L)'
;MLPTLDSNNNKRIQKNKDEFKRSTQLFANICGIRTGQLIGYEDGQKKLLSTKNSAIKNIINRVIAKKKLTSSSSSLSKQMAHSYLSQPIENVMKISGIKLRRHSAYEETLFYTNDCRSEYLVVGCDVDIQKKSNMTGSVEGIKEFYDILRDKFPELLFHEDESTSQPAGHCYLVFKNHTYQKNQQTGQTFGDAKAINEILKKTEKVFRYLAKDCDIADVEIKATCTDIKFSRNGYPESVKGGDLFKCPRHKHVYLAIQEQIEADKESEDENDTDYVMYLSDWADVIDDFIEPAQILSVKNRSKTGSIGLDEKKFDLINNQIDYFSESMFEETMKTTSSANVVLEDWKCFLKILKFYYENPNKDESCPVAGIEWIWNWMFDNDYVSRKYNRNRVAVMTKELSRRSFINWIDENYVWHCGTEQGQAAKWKITDEVYSMILNDEQRDEKQKQQFEEKKQQDQAQKGKGIGSSILCKANISLFVKNAPVLPDSQVITKIDASTNTIFHLNSDEITHKMMALAA
;
A
#
# COMPACT_ATOMS: atom_id res chain seq x y z
N MET A 1 -56.06 -35.75 -10.65
CA MET A 1 -54.73 -36.40 -10.56
C MET A 1 -53.68 -35.30 -10.67
N LEU A 2 -53.02 -34.95 -9.57
CA LEU A 2 -51.89 -34.03 -9.58
C LEU A 2 -50.64 -34.81 -10.03
N PRO A 3 -49.78 -34.24 -10.89
CA PRO A 3 -48.61 -34.94 -11.37
C PRO A 3 -47.64 -35.13 -10.21
N THR A 4 -47.29 -36.38 -9.94
CA THR A 4 -46.22 -36.76 -9.01
C THR A 4 -44.92 -36.16 -9.52
N LEU A 5 -44.36 -35.23 -8.74
CA LEU A 5 -43.03 -34.65 -8.98
C LEU A 5 -42.00 -35.77 -9.12
N ASP A 6 -41.31 -35.79 -10.26
CA ASP A 6 -40.29 -36.77 -10.63
C ASP A 6 -39.19 -36.85 -9.57
N SER A 7 -38.93 -38.06 -9.08
CA SER A 7 -37.86 -38.38 -8.12
C SER A 7 -36.47 -37.87 -8.54
N ASN A 8 -36.24 -37.67 -9.84
CA ASN A 8 -35.01 -37.11 -10.37
C ASN A 8 -34.83 -35.61 -10.05
N ASN A 9 -35.93 -34.85 -9.96
CA ASN A 9 -35.85 -33.43 -9.57
C ASN A 9 -35.42 -33.27 -8.11
N ASN A 10 -35.89 -34.13 -7.21
CA ASN A 10 -35.48 -34.08 -5.80
C ASN A 10 -34.00 -34.41 -5.61
N LYS A 11 -33.46 -35.38 -6.35
CA LYS A 11 -32.01 -35.70 -6.33
C LYS A 11 -31.16 -34.54 -6.86
N ARG A 12 -31.59 -33.90 -7.96
CA ARG A 12 -30.89 -32.74 -8.54
C ARG A 12 -30.91 -31.54 -7.60
N ILE A 13 -32.04 -31.25 -6.97
CA ILE A 13 -32.17 -30.17 -5.97
C ILE A 13 -31.25 -30.42 -4.77
N GLN A 14 -31.17 -31.67 -4.28
CA GLN A 14 -30.32 -32.01 -3.14
C GLN A 14 -28.83 -31.88 -3.48
N LYS A 15 -28.39 -32.39 -4.64
CA LYS A 15 -27.01 -32.22 -5.13
C LYS A 15 -26.62 -30.73 -5.22
N ASN A 16 -27.50 -29.90 -5.78
CA ASN A 16 -27.26 -28.46 -5.92
C ASN A 16 -27.15 -27.73 -4.56
N LYS A 17 -27.89 -28.20 -3.53
CA LYS A 17 -27.81 -27.68 -2.16
C LYS A 17 -26.50 -28.06 -1.48
N ASP A 18 -26.06 -29.30 -1.64
CA ASP A 18 -24.84 -29.80 -1.00
C ASP A 18 -23.58 -29.17 -1.60
N GLU A 19 -23.56 -29.01 -2.93
CA GLU A 19 -22.51 -28.28 -3.65
C GLU A 19 -22.44 -26.81 -3.21
N PHE A 20 -23.58 -26.10 -3.19
CA PHE A 20 -23.61 -24.71 -2.74
C PHE A 20 -23.07 -24.55 -1.30
N LYS A 21 -23.45 -25.46 -0.40
CA LYS A 21 -22.97 -25.47 0.98
C LYS A 21 -21.46 -25.68 1.07
N ARG A 22 -20.88 -26.51 0.20
CA ARG A 22 -19.41 -26.72 0.13
C ARG A 22 -18.69 -25.47 -0.34
N SER A 23 -19.16 -24.82 -1.42
CA SER A 23 -18.55 -23.60 -1.96
C SER A 23 -18.52 -22.46 -0.97
N THR A 24 -19.62 -22.25 -0.25
CA THR A 24 -19.65 -21.20 0.77
C THR A 24 -18.78 -21.54 1.97
N GLN A 25 -18.69 -22.81 2.36
CA GLN A 25 -17.81 -23.21 3.45
C GLN A 25 -16.35 -22.97 3.08
N LEU A 26 -15.97 -23.27 1.84
CA LEU A 26 -14.63 -22.99 1.35
C LEU A 26 -14.38 -21.49 1.32
N PHE A 27 -15.28 -20.67 0.75
CA PHE A 27 -15.18 -19.21 0.76
C PHE A 27 -15.02 -18.63 2.17
N ALA A 28 -15.81 -19.13 3.14
CA ALA A 28 -15.70 -18.70 4.53
C ALA A 28 -14.35 -19.08 5.15
N ASN A 29 -13.79 -20.22 4.78
CA ASN A 29 -12.46 -20.65 5.22
C ASN A 29 -11.36 -19.79 4.58
N ILE A 30 -11.47 -19.49 3.28
CA ILE A 30 -10.53 -18.65 2.52
C ILE A 30 -10.50 -17.23 3.07
N CYS A 31 -11.66 -16.60 3.18
CA CYS A 31 -11.80 -15.25 3.73
C CYS A 31 -11.56 -15.22 5.25
N GLY A 32 -11.12 -16.32 5.86
CA GLY A 32 -10.76 -16.39 7.27
C GLY A 32 -11.88 -16.00 8.21
N ILE A 33 -13.16 -16.19 7.83
CA ILE A 33 -14.34 -15.66 8.52
C ILE A 33 -14.52 -16.33 9.89
N ARG A 34 -13.81 -15.81 10.89
CA ARG A 34 -13.76 -16.30 12.28
C ARG A 34 -14.69 -15.47 13.17
N THR A 35 -14.99 -16.01 14.35
CA THR A 35 -15.88 -15.41 15.35
C THR A 35 -15.66 -13.90 15.53
N GLY A 36 -16.62 -13.09 15.09
CA GLY A 36 -16.60 -11.62 15.21
C GLY A 36 -16.58 -10.85 13.89
N GLN A 37 -16.27 -11.49 12.75
CA GLN A 37 -16.12 -10.81 11.45
C GLN A 37 -17.39 -10.73 10.60
N LEU A 38 -18.49 -11.39 11.01
CA LEU A 38 -19.80 -11.25 10.37
C LEU A 38 -20.74 -10.49 11.28
N ILE A 39 -21.14 -9.30 10.84
CA ILE A 39 -22.15 -8.48 11.51
C ILE A 39 -23.35 -8.37 10.57
N GLY A 40 -24.48 -8.95 10.97
CA GLY A 40 -25.77 -8.54 10.43
C GLY A 40 -26.08 -7.16 11.00
N TYR A 41 -26.42 -6.19 10.14
CA TYR A 41 -26.58 -4.78 10.50
C TYR A 41 -27.51 -4.56 11.71
N GLU A 42 -28.56 -5.37 11.86
CA GLU A 42 -29.51 -5.29 12.98
C GLU A 42 -29.08 -6.05 14.25
N ASP A 43 -28.32 -7.14 14.12
CA ASP A 43 -27.91 -7.99 15.24
C ASP A 43 -26.76 -7.36 16.06
N GLY A 44 -25.92 -6.55 15.42
CA GLY A 44 -24.80 -5.85 16.07
C GLY A 44 -25.25 -4.83 17.11
N GLN A 45 -26.36 -4.12 16.87
CA GLN A 45 -26.87 -3.11 17.80
C GLN A 45 -27.64 -3.72 18.99
N LYS A 46 -28.42 -4.79 18.78
CA LYS A 46 -29.26 -5.39 19.83
C LYS A 46 -28.47 -6.23 20.85
N LYS A 47 -27.40 -6.91 20.43
CA LYS A 47 -26.59 -7.78 21.32
C LYS A 47 -25.71 -7.00 22.31
N LEU A 48 -25.42 -5.73 22.02
CA LEU A 48 -24.65 -4.82 22.88
C LEU A 48 -25.41 -4.40 24.15
N LEU A 49 -26.74 -4.46 24.15
CA LEU A 49 -27.59 -3.99 25.24
C LEU A 49 -28.06 -5.09 26.21
N SER A 50 -27.86 -6.38 25.91
CA SER A 50 -28.53 -7.48 26.64
C SER A 50 -27.63 -8.47 27.37
N THR A 51 -26.30 -8.31 27.40
CA THR A 51 -25.42 -9.34 27.98
C THR A 51 -25.42 -9.28 29.53
N LYS A 52 -26.18 -10.19 30.18
CA LYS A 52 -26.33 -10.36 31.64
C LYS A 52 -25.23 -11.22 32.30
N ASN A 53 -23.97 -11.17 31.85
CA ASN A 53 -22.91 -11.99 32.44
C ASN A 53 -22.00 -11.15 33.37
N SER A 54 -22.25 -11.25 34.69
CA SER A 54 -21.61 -10.41 35.73
C SER A 54 -20.10 -10.59 35.82
N ALA A 55 -19.58 -11.78 35.49
CA ALA A 55 -18.15 -12.07 35.48
C ALA A 55 -17.43 -11.30 34.35
N ILE A 56 -18.02 -11.29 33.15
CA ILE A 56 -17.48 -10.56 31.99
C ILE A 56 -17.58 -9.04 32.23
N LYS A 57 -18.69 -8.57 32.83
CA LYS A 57 -18.86 -7.16 33.20
C LYS A 57 -17.79 -6.69 34.19
N ASN A 58 -17.41 -7.54 35.15
CA ASN A 58 -16.38 -7.22 36.14
C ASN A 58 -14.94 -7.24 35.58
N ILE A 59 -14.64 -8.14 34.63
CA ILE A 59 -13.34 -8.14 33.94
C ILE A 59 -13.22 -6.91 33.05
N ILE A 60 -14.27 -6.57 32.30
CA ILE A 60 -14.33 -5.35 31.47
C ILE A 60 -14.19 -4.09 32.35
N ASN A 61 -14.89 -4.02 33.48
CA ASN A 61 -14.80 -2.89 34.41
C ASN A 61 -13.42 -2.76 35.07
N ARG A 62 -12.73 -3.86 35.39
CA ARG A 62 -11.36 -3.83 35.92
C ARG A 62 -10.34 -3.36 34.88
N VAL A 63 -10.53 -3.73 33.62
CA VAL A 63 -9.68 -3.26 32.51
C VAL A 63 -9.95 -1.78 32.18
N ILE A 64 -11.21 -1.34 32.25
CA ILE A 64 -11.60 0.08 32.08
C ILE A 64 -11.08 0.94 33.24
N ALA A 65 -11.15 0.45 34.48
CA ALA A 65 -10.67 1.18 35.66
C ALA A 65 -9.14 1.36 35.67
N LYS A 66 -8.37 0.42 35.10
CA LYS A 66 -6.90 0.55 34.96
C LYS A 66 -6.45 1.41 33.77
N LYS A 67 -7.35 1.82 32.86
CA LYS A 67 -7.03 2.62 31.66
C LYS A 67 -7.81 3.93 31.59
N LYS A 68 -7.93 4.64 32.71
CA LYS A 68 -8.19 6.10 32.66
C LYS A 68 -6.92 6.81 32.21
N LEU A 69 -6.64 6.77 30.91
CA LEU A 69 -5.94 7.78 30.13
C LEU A 69 -6.02 7.40 28.64
N THR A 70 -6.62 8.31 27.87
CA THR A 70 -6.63 8.43 26.41
C THR A 70 -7.58 7.51 25.59
N SER A 71 -8.70 8.16 25.25
CA SER A 71 -9.58 8.12 24.07
C SER A 71 -9.53 7.00 23.01
N SER A 72 -10.76 6.51 22.74
CA SER A 72 -11.34 6.12 21.44
C SER A 72 -10.71 5.00 20.63
N SER A 73 -10.95 3.76 21.07
CA SER A 73 -11.24 2.68 20.13
C SER A 73 -12.60 2.08 20.50
N SER A 74 -13.43 1.85 19.48
CA SER A 74 -14.78 1.30 19.65
C SER A 74 -14.72 -0.03 20.42
N SER A 75 -15.73 -0.32 21.23
CA SER A 75 -15.83 -1.58 21.98
C SER A 75 -15.75 -2.82 21.07
N LEU A 76 -16.13 -2.67 19.79
CA LEU A 76 -16.08 -3.69 18.75
C LEU A 76 -14.64 -4.10 18.40
N SER A 77 -13.74 -3.12 18.23
CA SER A 77 -12.32 -3.36 17.93
C SER A 77 -11.62 -4.14 19.05
N LYS A 78 -12.02 -3.91 20.31
CA LYS A 78 -11.50 -4.62 21.49
C LYS A 78 -12.05 -6.04 21.62
N GLN A 79 -13.30 -6.28 21.23
CA GLN A 79 -13.89 -7.63 21.20
C GLN A 79 -13.30 -8.49 20.08
N MET A 80 -13.05 -7.92 18.89
CA MET A 80 -12.33 -8.61 17.82
C MET A 80 -10.93 -9.01 18.29
N ALA A 81 -10.17 -8.10 18.89
CA ALA A 81 -8.84 -8.40 19.42
C ALA A 81 -8.84 -9.58 20.43
N HIS A 82 -9.83 -9.64 21.33
CA HIS A 82 -9.93 -10.74 22.29
C HIS A 82 -10.33 -12.08 21.65
N SER A 83 -11.17 -12.09 20.62
CA SER A 83 -11.51 -13.28 19.82
C SER A 83 -10.28 -13.87 19.13
N TYR A 84 -9.40 -13.01 18.62
CA TYR A 84 -8.17 -13.40 17.91
C TYR A 84 -7.13 -14.13 18.77
N LEU A 85 -7.16 -13.97 20.10
CA LEU A 85 -6.06 -14.34 20.99
C LEU A 85 -6.31 -15.59 21.85
N SER A 86 -7.56 -16.05 21.97
CA SER A 86 -7.93 -16.98 23.06
C SER A 86 -8.49 -18.34 22.64
N GLN A 87 -8.51 -18.71 21.35
CA GLN A 87 -8.99 -20.04 20.96
C GLN A 87 -8.13 -20.72 19.88
N PRO A 88 -7.91 -22.05 20.00
CA PRO A 88 -7.40 -22.87 18.90
C PRO A 88 -8.27 -22.70 17.65
N ILE A 89 -7.65 -22.89 16.49
CA ILE A 89 -8.02 -22.48 15.13
C ILE A 89 -9.38 -23.04 14.61
N GLU A 90 -10.16 -23.75 15.43
CA GLU A 90 -11.31 -24.54 14.99
C GLU A 90 -12.66 -23.79 14.92
N ASN A 91 -12.76 -22.55 15.41
CA ASN A 91 -14.03 -21.81 15.41
C ASN A 91 -14.13 -20.75 14.29
N VAL A 92 -14.05 -21.21 13.04
CA VAL A 92 -14.68 -20.51 11.91
C VAL A 92 -16.19 -20.53 12.17
N MET A 93 -16.84 -19.37 12.30
CA MET A 93 -18.30 -19.39 12.33
C MET A 93 -18.75 -19.87 10.95
N LYS A 94 -19.24 -21.11 10.87
CA LYS A 94 -19.92 -21.59 9.67
C LYS A 94 -21.07 -20.63 9.41
N ILE A 95 -21.02 -19.91 8.29
CA ILE A 95 -22.17 -19.12 7.82
C ILE A 95 -23.31 -20.11 7.69
N SER A 96 -24.36 -19.93 8.49
CA SER A 96 -25.50 -20.83 8.41
C SER A 96 -26.09 -20.72 7.01
N GLY A 97 -26.50 -21.85 6.43
CA GLY A 97 -27.15 -21.82 5.11
C GLY A 97 -28.42 -20.95 5.08
N ILE A 98 -28.98 -20.58 6.23
CA ILE A 98 -30.05 -19.58 6.34
C ILE A 98 -29.49 -18.17 6.08
N LYS A 99 -28.43 -17.73 6.78
CA LYS A 99 -27.84 -16.40 6.58
C LYS A 99 -27.36 -16.20 5.15
N LEU A 100 -26.75 -17.23 4.56
CA LEU A 100 -26.33 -17.17 3.17
C LEU A 100 -27.53 -17.06 2.21
N ARG A 101 -28.59 -17.84 2.43
CA ARG A 101 -29.80 -17.72 1.60
C ARG A 101 -30.41 -16.32 1.69
N ARG A 102 -30.46 -15.75 2.89
CA ARG A 102 -30.94 -14.37 3.10
C ARG A 102 -30.00 -13.35 2.44
N HIS A 103 -28.70 -13.63 2.41
CA HIS A 103 -27.73 -12.84 1.66
C HIS A 103 -27.97 -12.88 0.15
N SER A 104 -28.09 -14.07 -0.43
CA SER A 104 -28.38 -14.23 -1.87
C SER A 104 -29.77 -13.70 -2.24
N ALA A 105 -30.73 -13.71 -1.30
CA ALA A 105 -32.07 -13.16 -1.50
C ALA A 105 -32.17 -11.65 -1.23
N TYR A 106 -31.04 -10.96 -1.02
CA TYR A 106 -30.99 -9.52 -0.73
C TYR A 106 -31.72 -9.08 0.56
N GLU A 107 -32.06 -10.03 1.44
CA GLU A 107 -32.68 -9.76 2.75
C GLU A 107 -31.65 -9.34 3.80
N GLU A 108 -30.43 -9.84 3.69
CA GLU A 108 -29.30 -9.49 4.56
C GLU A 108 -28.04 -9.20 3.73
N THR A 109 -27.11 -8.43 4.28
CA THR A 109 -25.80 -8.21 3.65
C THR A 109 -24.73 -8.78 4.55
N LEU A 110 -23.99 -9.75 4.01
CA LEU A 110 -22.81 -10.31 4.66
C LEU A 110 -21.59 -9.57 4.16
N PHE A 111 -20.67 -9.32 5.08
CA PHE A 111 -19.39 -8.70 4.80
C PHE A 111 -18.27 -9.61 5.28
N TYR A 112 -17.10 -9.48 4.68
CA TYR A 112 -15.88 -10.18 5.07
C TYR A 112 -14.68 -9.22 5.07
N THR A 113 -13.59 -9.66 5.67
CA THR A 113 -12.26 -9.01 5.66
C THR A 113 -11.24 -10.14 5.54
N ASN A 114 -10.11 -9.91 4.88
CA ASN A 114 -9.11 -10.95 4.74
C ASN A 114 -8.40 -11.26 6.07
N ASP A 115 -7.97 -12.52 6.23
CA ASP A 115 -7.10 -12.97 7.32
C ASP A 115 -5.71 -13.21 6.75
N CYS A 116 -4.69 -12.52 7.27
CA CYS A 116 -3.31 -12.68 6.79
C CYS A 116 -2.75 -14.09 7.01
N ARG A 117 -3.45 -14.94 7.78
CA ARG A 117 -3.09 -16.34 8.03
C ARG A 117 -3.82 -17.30 7.09
N SER A 118 -4.64 -16.81 6.17
CA SER A 118 -5.23 -17.63 5.12
C SER A 118 -4.23 -17.83 3.99
N GLU A 119 -4.23 -19.02 3.41
CA GLU A 119 -3.40 -19.36 2.24
C GLU A 119 -3.82 -18.58 0.98
N TYR A 120 -5.10 -18.25 0.88
CA TYR A 120 -5.66 -17.45 -0.20
C TYR A 120 -6.36 -16.21 0.36
N LEU A 121 -6.35 -15.13 -0.41
CA LEU A 121 -7.02 -13.87 -0.12
C LEU A 121 -8.08 -13.63 -1.19
N VAL A 122 -9.26 -13.17 -0.80
CA VAL A 122 -10.27 -12.68 -1.75
C VAL A 122 -10.26 -11.17 -1.68
N VAL A 123 -9.70 -10.53 -2.68
CA VAL A 123 -9.59 -9.08 -2.74
C VAL A 123 -10.84 -8.54 -3.41
N GLY A 124 -11.52 -7.64 -2.70
CA GLY A 124 -12.69 -6.96 -3.21
C GLY A 124 -12.31 -5.67 -3.92
N CYS A 125 -12.90 -5.40 -5.06
CA CYS A 125 -12.76 -4.12 -5.74
C CYS A 125 -14.15 -3.47 -5.86
N ASP A 126 -14.28 -2.30 -5.25
CA ASP A 126 -15.47 -1.46 -5.23
C ASP A 126 -15.33 -0.38 -6.31
N VAL A 127 -16.28 -0.33 -7.25
CA VAL A 127 -16.28 0.63 -8.37
C VAL A 127 -17.47 1.55 -8.23
N ASP A 128 -17.18 2.82 -7.95
CA ASP A 128 -18.19 3.81 -7.60
C ASP A 128 -18.61 4.67 -8.80
N ILE A 129 -19.91 4.99 -8.84
CA ILE A 129 -20.48 6.08 -9.63
C ILE A 129 -20.93 7.17 -8.66
N GLN A 130 -20.37 8.37 -8.74
CA GLN A 130 -20.71 9.44 -7.81
C GLN A 130 -22.07 10.06 -8.17
N LYS A 131 -23.01 10.01 -7.22
CA LYS A 131 -24.36 10.61 -7.35
C LYS A 131 -24.46 12.11 -6.97
N LYS A 132 -23.38 12.79 -6.59
CA LYS A 132 -23.47 14.23 -6.25
C LYS A 132 -23.55 15.09 -7.52
N SER A 133 -23.93 16.36 -7.37
CA SER A 133 -24.43 17.31 -8.38
C SER A 133 -23.76 17.37 -9.77
N ASN A 134 -22.59 16.76 -9.94
CA ASN A 134 -21.96 16.50 -11.22
C ASN A 134 -21.87 14.98 -11.35
N MET A 135 -22.86 14.33 -12.00
CA MET A 135 -22.80 12.89 -12.23
C MET A 135 -21.50 12.56 -12.96
N THR A 136 -20.62 11.81 -12.30
CA THR A 136 -19.43 11.24 -12.92
C THR A 136 -19.54 9.74 -12.78
N GLY A 137 -19.44 9.02 -13.89
CA GLY A 137 -19.56 7.58 -13.95
C GLY A 137 -20.84 7.08 -14.64
N SER A 138 -20.72 5.98 -15.37
CA SER A 138 -21.82 5.25 -16.01
C SER A 138 -21.65 3.74 -15.82
N VAL A 139 -22.75 2.99 -16.00
CA VAL A 139 -22.71 1.52 -15.96
C VAL A 139 -21.84 1.00 -17.10
N GLU A 140 -21.85 1.69 -18.24
CA GLU A 140 -21.00 1.42 -19.39
C GLU A 140 -19.51 1.59 -19.04
N GLY A 141 -19.14 2.65 -18.32
CA GLY A 141 -17.76 2.82 -17.85
C GLY A 141 -17.31 1.74 -16.86
N ILE A 142 -18.21 1.24 -16.00
CA ILE A 142 -17.91 0.08 -15.14
C ILE A 142 -17.63 -1.15 -16.00
N LYS A 143 -18.46 -1.41 -17.02
CA LYS A 143 -18.28 -2.55 -17.93
C LYS A 143 -16.97 -2.45 -18.71
N GLU A 144 -16.66 -1.26 -19.23
CA GLU A 144 -15.40 -1.00 -19.91
C GLU A 144 -14.20 -1.28 -18.99
N PHE A 145 -14.25 -0.79 -17.75
CA PHE A 145 -13.21 -1.08 -16.76
C PHE A 145 -13.09 -2.59 -16.49
N TYR A 146 -14.20 -3.31 -16.38
CA TYR A 146 -14.19 -4.76 -16.22
C TYR A 146 -13.67 -5.51 -17.43
N ASP A 147 -13.92 -5.03 -18.65
CA ASP A 147 -13.36 -5.61 -19.85
C ASP A 147 -11.84 -5.40 -19.92
N ILE A 148 -11.34 -4.23 -19.48
CA ILE A 148 -9.89 -3.98 -19.32
C ILE A 148 -9.30 -4.93 -18.28
N LEU A 149 -9.94 -5.09 -17.12
CA LEU A 149 -9.48 -6.02 -16.10
C LEU A 149 -9.54 -7.46 -16.61
N ARG A 150 -10.54 -7.87 -17.38
CA ARG A 150 -10.65 -9.22 -17.93
C ARG A 150 -9.60 -9.49 -19.03
N ASP A 151 -9.28 -8.49 -19.85
CA ASP A 151 -8.19 -8.60 -20.83
C ASP A 151 -6.83 -8.81 -20.15
N LYS A 152 -6.59 -8.09 -19.06
CA LYS A 152 -5.34 -8.18 -18.29
C LYS A 152 -5.32 -9.38 -17.34
N PHE A 153 -6.48 -9.78 -16.83
CA PHE A 153 -6.68 -10.76 -15.76
C PHE A 153 -7.87 -11.69 -16.07
N PRO A 154 -7.77 -12.50 -17.14
CA PRO A 154 -8.90 -13.28 -17.67
C PRO A 154 -9.49 -14.28 -16.66
N GLU A 155 -8.69 -14.74 -15.70
CA GLU A 155 -9.10 -15.76 -14.73
C GLU A 155 -9.41 -15.21 -13.32
N LEU A 156 -9.19 -13.92 -13.11
CA LEU A 156 -9.24 -13.34 -11.75
C LEU A 156 -10.50 -12.52 -11.51
N LEU A 157 -11.31 -12.20 -12.51
CA LEU A 157 -12.42 -11.25 -12.36
C LEU A 157 -13.78 -11.95 -12.24
N PHE A 158 -14.35 -11.96 -11.04
CA PHE A 158 -15.78 -12.24 -10.85
C PHE A 158 -16.51 -10.95 -10.57
N HIS A 159 -17.54 -10.58 -11.35
CA HIS A 159 -18.34 -9.37 -11.10
C HIS A 159 -19.80 -9.67 -10.80
N GLU A 160 -20.45 -8.80 -10.00
CA GLU A 160 -21.91 -8.78 -9.88
C GLU A 160 -22.48 -7.69 -10.79
N ASP A 161 -23.40 -8.06 -11.70
CA ASP A 161 -24.01 -7.12 -12.65
C ASP A 161 -25.00 -6.14 -11.99
N GLU A 162 -25.47 -6.41 -10.77
CA GLU A 162 -26.53 -5.61 -10.12
C GLU A 162 -26.30 -5.40 -8.62
N SER A 163 -25.87 -4.18 -8.25
CA SER A 163 -25.92 -3.70 -6.86
C SER A 163 -27.31 -3.16 -6.52
N THR A 164 -27.83 -3.54 -5.35
CA THR A 164 -29.23 -3.32 -4.92
C THR A 164 -29.68 -1.89 -4.71
N SER A 165 -28.77 -0.93 -4.65
CA SER A 165 -29.09 0.42 -4.17
C SER A 165 -28.48 1.52 -5.02
N GLN A 166 -27.41 1.24 -5.77
CA GLN A 166 -26.73 2.18 -6.64
C GLN A 166 -26.11 1.41 -7.82
N PRO A 167 -25.95 2.03 -9.00
CA PRO A 167 -25.11 1.47 -10.05
C PRO A 167 -23.65 1.53 -9.56
N ALA A 168 -23.27 0.56 -8.76
CA ALA A 168 -21.92 0.33 -8.27
C ALA A 168 -21.57 -1.09 -8.66
N GLY A 169 -20.35 -1.26 -9.15
CA GLY A 169 -19.84 -2.54 -9.56
C GLY A 169 -18.99 -3.12 -8.45
N HIS A 170 -19.17 -4.39 -8.13
CA HIS A 170 -18.18 -5.12 -7.34
C HIS A 170 -17.53 -6.18 -8.20
N CYS A 171 -16.21 -6.29 -8.10
CA CYS A 171 -15.50 -7.45 -8.57
C CYS A 171 -14.59 -8.06 -7.50
N TYR A 172 -14.25 -9.32 -7.67
CA TYR A 172 -13.50 -10.13 -6.72
C TYR A 172 -12.31 -10.76 -7.43
N LEU A 173 -11.14 -10.69 -6.81
CA LEU A 173 -9.89 -11.32 -7.25
C LEU A 173 -9.44 -12.33 -6.21
N VAL A 174 -8.82 -13.42 -6.63
CA VAL A 174 -8.24 -14.43 -5.73
C VAL A 174 -6.72 -14.38 -5.83
N PHE A 175 -6.05 -14.18 -4.70
CA PHE A 175 -4.60 -14.16 -4.63
C PHE A 175 -4.09 -15.26 -3.73
N LYS A 176 -2.95 -15.86 -4.09
CA LYS A 176 -2.18 -16.70 -3.17
C LYS A 176 -1.39 -15.80 -2.22
N ASN A 177 -1.54 -16.04 -0.93
CA ASN A 177 -0.90 -15.23 0.10
C ASN A 177 0.58 -15.63 0.24
N HIS A 178 1.48 -14.87 -0.38
CA HIS A 178 2.92 -15.11 -0.29
C HIS A 178 3.48 -15.04 1.15
N THR A 179 2.77 -14.41 2.09
CA THR A 179 3.20 -14.34 3.49
C THR A 179 2.73 -15.54 4.31
N TYR A 180 1.86 -16.38 3.75
CA TYR A 180 1.30 -17.53 4.43
C TYR A 180 2.40 -18.52 4.80
N GLN A 181 2.44 -18.90 6.07
CA GLN A 181 3.31 -19.95 6.56
C GLN A 181 2.51 -20.90 7.44
N LYS A 182 2.69 -22.21 7.25
CA LYS A 182 2.08 -23.24 8.08
C LYS A 182 3.16 -24.05 8.78
N ASN A 183 3.16 -24.03 10.11
CA ASN A 183 4.01 -24.93 10.88
C ASN A 183 3.50 -26.37 10.70
N GLN A 184 4.30 -27.23 10.07
CA GLN A 184 3.89 -28.60 9.76
C GLN A 184 3.66 -29.47 11.00
N GLN A 185 4.35 -29.20 12.11
CA GLN A 185 4.23 -29.98 13.34
C GLN A 185 2.98 -29.59 14.14
N THR A 186 2.70 -28.29 14.24
CA THR A 186 1.60 -27.78 15.07
C THR A 186 0.33 -27.47 14.29
N GLY A 187 0.42 -27.39 12.96
CA GLY A 187 -0.65 -26.90 12.08
C GLY A 187 -0.90 -25.40 12.19
N GLN A 188 -0.10 -24.66 12.98
CA GLN A 188 -0.31 -23.23 13.21
C GLN A 188 0.04 -22.43 11.95
N THR A 189 -0.85 -21.50 11.60
CA THR A 189 -0.72 -20.64 10.41
C THR A 189 -0.32 -19.21 10.80
N PHE A 190 0.58 -18.61 10.03
CA PHE A 190 1.11 -17.26 10.19
C PHE A 190 0.99 -16.48 8.87
N GLY A 191 1.10 -15.16 8.96
CA GLY A 191 1.31 -14.28 7.81
C GLY A 191 1.35 -12.80 8.20
N ASP A 192 1.71 -11.95 7.24
CA ASP A 192 2.03 -10.54 7.47
C ASP A 192 0.95 -9.63 6.88
N ALA A 193 0.04 -9.18 7.74
CA ALA A 193 -1.04 -8.28 7.35
C ALA A 193 -0.54 -6.94 6.78
N LYS A 194 0.63 -6.46 7.24
CA LYS A 194 1.17 -5.18 6.78
C LYS A 194 1.68 -5.31 5.35
N ALA A 195 2.47 -6.35 5.05
CA ALA A 195 2.96 -6.63 3.71
C ALA A 195 1.80 -6.84 2.71
N ILE A 196 0.79 -7.64 3.10
CA ILE A 196 -0.42 -7.83 2.27
C ILE A 196 -1.10 -6.48 1.98
N ASN A 197 -1.37 -5.68 3.01
CA ASN A 197 -2.08 -4.41 2.86
C ASN A 197 -1.30 -3.37 2.04
N GLU A 198 0.04 -3.39 2.09
CA GLU A 198 0.88 -2.55 1.23
C GLU A 198 0.71 -2.92 -0.25
N ILE A 199 0.66 -4.22 -0.57
CA ILE A 199 0.41 -4.66 -1.95
C ILE A 199 -1.01 -4.33 -2.38
N LEU A 200 -2.04 -4.55 -1.53
CA LEU A 200 -3.41 -4.14 -1.86
C LEU A 200 -3.54 -2.64 -2.16
N LYS A 201 -2.79 -1.79 -1.44
CA LYS A 201 -2.72 -0.35 -1.72
C LYS A 201 -2.07 -0.06 -3.08
N LYS A 202 -1.01 -0.80 -3.44
CA LYS A 202 -0.40 -0.72 -4.77
C LYS A 202 -1.38 -1.18 -5.87
N THR A 203 -2.11 -2.28 -5.65
CA THR A 203 -3.19 -2.77 -6.53
C THR A 203 -4.22 -1.68 -6.82
N GLU A 204 -4.68 -0.98 -5.78
CA GLU A 204 -5.64 0.12 -5.93
C GLU A 204 -5.12 1.22 -6.84
N LYS A 205 -3.85 1.61 -6.69
CA LYS A 205 -3.22 2.61 -7.57
C LYS A 205 -3.23 2.17 -9.04
N VAL A 206 -2.88 0.91 -9.32
CA VAL A 206 -2.93 0.35 -10.69
C VAL A 206 -4.35 0.31 -11.22
N PHE A 207 -5.32 -0.09 -10.40
CA PHE A 207 -6.71 -0.18 -10.82
C PHE A 207 -7.28 1.20 -11.15
N ARG A 208 -6.98 2.22 -10.34
CA ARG A 208 -7.32 3.61 -10.65
C ARG A 208 -6.65 4.11 -11.93
N TYR A 209 -5.43 3.67 -12.21
CA TYR A 209 -4.74 3.99 -13.46
C TYR A 209 -5.41 3.35 -14.68
N LEU A 210 -5.74 2.06 -14.60
CA LEU A 210 -6.46 1.34 -15.66
C LEU A 210 -7.86 1.94 -15.90
N ALA A 211 -8.49 2.43 -14.83
CA ALA A 211 -9.77 3.10 -14.85
C ALA A 211 -9.75 4.55 -15.38
N LYS A 212 -8.58 5.16 -15.62
CA LYS A 212 -8.46 6.62 -15.86
C LYS A 212 -9.27 7.12 -17.06
N ASP A 213 -9.43 6.28 -18.07
CA ASP A 213 -10.13 6.58 -19.32
C ASP A 213 -11.57 6.03 -19.33
N CYS A 214 -11.94 5.27 -18.29
CA CYS A 214 -13.29 4.77 -18.10
C CYS A 214 -14.18 5.86 -17.49
N ASP A 215 -15.45 5.91 -17.90
CA ASP A 215 -16.45 6.76 -17.24
C ASP A 215 -16.89 6.15 -15.91
N ILE A 216 -16.05 6.27 -14.88
CA ILE A 216 -16.31 5.86 -13.49
C ILE A 216 -15.78 6.93 -12.52
N ALA A 217 -16.34 7.01 -11.31
CA ALA A 217 -15.94 8.07 -10.38
C ALA A 217 -14.65 7.73 -9.63
N ASP A 218 -14.57 6.49 -9.13
CA ASP A 218 -13.44 5.97 -8.37
C ASP A 218 -13.40 4.43 -8.39
N VAL A 219 -12.24 3.89 -8.06
CA VAL A 219 -12.00 2.46 -7.80
C VAL A 219 -11.28 2.34 -6.46
N GLU A 220 -11.79 1.49 -5.57
CA GLU A 220 -11.21 1.23 -4.26
C GLU A 220 -11.01 -0.27 -4.02
N ILE A 221 -9.84 -0.66 -3.53
CA ILE A 221 -9.60 -2.03 -3.09
C ILE A 221 -10.00 -2.16 -1.63
N LYS A 222 -10.87 -3.13 -1.34
CA LYS A 222 -11.45 -3.42 -0.03
C LYS A 222 -11.00 -4.79 0.47
N ALA A 223 -11.53 -5.17 1.64
CA ALA A 223 -11.19 -6.41 2.34
C ALA A 223 -9.72 -6.47 2.83
N THR A 224 -9.12 -5.33 3.20
CA THR A 224 -7.77 -5.32 3.78
C THR A 224 -7.69 -6.19 5.03
N CYS A 225 -6.52 -6.73 5.32
CA CYS A 225 -6.26 -7.58 6.48
C CYS A 225 -6.28 -6.76 7.78
N THR A 226 -6.79 -7.36 8.86
CA THR A 226 -6.63 -6.77 10.20
C THR A 226 -5.17 -6.82 10.64
N ASP A 227 -4.59 -5.65 10.91
CA ASP A 227 -3.19 -5.51 11.34
C ASP A 227 -3.12 -5.43 12.88
N ILE A 228 -2.47 -6.43 13.48
CA ILE A 228 -2.27 -6.52 14.93
C ILE A 228 -0.79 -6.34 15.21
N LYS A 229 -0.44 -5.23 15.85
CA LYS A 229 0.91 -4.99 16.35
C LYS A 229 1.06 -5.64 17.72
N PHE A 230 2.08 -6.45 17.88
CA PHE A 230 2.46 -7.06 19.16
C PHE A 230 3.65 -6.33 19.79
N SER A 231 3.63 -6.23 21.11
CA SER A 231 4.76 -5.81 21.93
C SER A 231 5.89 -6.84 21.88
N ARG A 232 7.07 -6.45 22.36
CA ARG A 232 8.20 -7.37 22.58
C ARG A 232 7.85 -8.57 23.46
N ASN A 233 6.83 -8.45 24.31
CA ASN A 233 6.38 -9.51 25.21
C ASN A 233 5.25 -10.36 24.63
N GLY A 234 4.93 -10.21 23.32
CA GLY A 234 3.89 -10.98 22.65
C GLY A 234 2.45 -10.54 22.94
N TYR A 235 2.24 -9.46 23.69
CA TYR A 235 0.90 -8.89 23.91
C TYR A 235 0.52 -7.94 22.77
N PRO A 236 -0.75 -7.93 22.31
CA PRO A 236 -1.21 -6.94 21.33
C PRO A 236 -1.11 -5.51 21.89
N GLU A 237 -0.38 -4.64 21.20
CA GLU A 237 -0.26 -3.21 21.52
C GLU A 237 -1.33 -2.39 20.81
N SER A 238 -1.56 -2.67 19.53
CA SER A 238 -2.55 -1.98 18.71
C SER A 238 -3.21 -2.94 17.72
N VAL A 239 -4.47 -2.67 17.40
CA VAL A 239 -5.23 -3.38 16.37
C VAL A 239 -5.81 -2.35 15.42
N LYS A 240 -5.41 -2.41 14.15
CA LYS A 240 -6.02 -1.68 13.05
C LYS A 240 -6.96 -2.66 12.34
N GLY A 241 -8.27 -2.43 12.46
CA GLY A 241 -9.26 -3.25 11.78
C GLY A 241 -9.05 -3.20 10.26
N GLY A 242 -9.20 -4.35 9.61
CA GLY A 242 -9.27 -4.41 8.15
C GLY A 242 -10.57 -3.82 7.63
N ASP A 243 -10.58 -3.47 6.35
CA ASP A 243 -11.76 -2.99 5.66
C ASP A 243 -12.74 -4.14 5.43
N LEU A 244 -14.02 -3.86 5.55
CA LEU A 244 -15.07 -4.81 5.25
C LEU A 244 -15.45 -4.70 3.77
N PHE A 245 -15.56 -5.83 3.09
CA PHE A 245 -16.14 -5.90 1.75
C PHE A 245 -17.35 -6.82 1.72
N LYS A 246 -18.29 -6.53 0.82
CA LYS A 246 -19.52 -7.29 0.68
C LYS A 246 -19.20 -8.66 0.11
N CYS A 247 -19.73 -9.73 0.70
CA CYS A 247 -19.65 -11.05 0.11
C CYS A 247 -20.38 -11.10 -1.25
N PRO A 248 -19.96 -11.96 -2.18
CA PRO A 248 -20.75 -12.22 -3.39
C PRO A 248 -22.16 -12.71 -3.01
N ARG A 249 -23.19 -12.24 -3.69
CA ARG A 249 -24.57 -12.73 -3.54
C ARG A 249 -24.85 -13.88 -4.50
N HIS A 250 -24.27 -13.86 -5.69
CA HIS A 250 -24.52 -14.87 -6.72
C HIS A 250 -23.71 -16.15 -6.50
N LYS A 251 -24.39 -17.31 -6.57
CA LYS A 251 -23.78 -18.63 -6.37
C LYS A 251 -22.59 -18.89 -7.31
N HIS A 252 -22.66 -18.47 -8.57
CA HIS A 252 -21.62 -18.76 -9.55
C HIS A 252 -20.28 -18.09 -9.19
N VAL A 253 -20.29 -16.90 -8.57
CA VAL A 253 -19.07 -16.23 -8.10
C VAL A 253 -18.38 -17.07 -7.02
N TYR A 254 -19.14 -17.62 -6.08
CA TYR A 254 -18.58 -18.51 -5.05
C TYR A 254 -17.99 -19.80 -5.63
N LEU A 255 -18.68 -20.39 -6.61
CA LEU A 255 -18.20 -21.60 -7.27
C LEU A 255 -16.91 -21.33 -8.02
N ALA A 256 -16.85 -20.23 -8.76
CA ALA A 256 -15.67 -19.92 -9.56
C ALA A 256 -14.45 -19.57 -8.69
N ILE A 257 -14.63 -18.84 -7.57
CA ILE A 257 -13.58 -18.65 -6.57
C ILE A 257 -13.09 -19.99 -6.00
N GLN A 258 -14.02 -20.93 -5.74
CA GLN A 258 -13.67 -22.26 -5.26
C GLN A 258 -12.89 -23.06 -6.31
N GLU A 259 -13.38 -23.09 -7.54
CA GLU A 259 -12.77 -23.80 -8.66
C GLU A 259 -11.33 -23.31 -8.89
N GLN A 260 -11.09 -21.99 -8.84
CA GLN A 260 -9.74 -21.43 -8.95
C GLN A 260 -8.79 -21.94 -7.87
N ILE A 261 -9.28 -22.05 -6.64
CA ILE A 261 -8.48 -22.47 -5.48
C ILE A 261 -8.27 -23.98 -5.48
N GLU A 262 -9.24 -24.75 -5.95
CA GLU A 262 -9.10 -26.19 -6.13
C GLU A 262 -8.11 -26.50 -7.27
N ALA A 263 -8.18 -25.77 -8.38
CA ALA A 263 -7.25 -25.87 -9.49
C ALA A 263 -5.79 -25.60 -9.06
N ASP A 264 -5.53 -24.54 -8.29
CA ASP A 264 -4.18 -24.26 -7.76
C ASP A 264 -3.69 -25.38 -6.82
N LYS A 265 -4.58 -26.00 -6.03
CA LYS A 265 -4.22 -27.12 -5.14
C LYS A 265 -3.96 -28.43 -5.87
N GLU A 266 -4.62 -28.64 -7.00
CA GLU A 266 -4.44 -29.84 -7.82
C GLU A 266 -3.23 -29.74 -8.75
N SER A 267 -2.73 -28.53 -9.02
CA SER A 267 -1.47 -28.36 -9.75
C SER A 267 -0.30 -28.89 -8.91
N GLU A 268 0.32 -29.99 -9.38
CA GLU A 268 1.49 -30.59 -8.73
C GLU A 268 2.80 -29.84 -9.06
N ASP A 269 2.80 -29.02 -10.10
CA ASP A 269 3.95 -28.22 -10.51
C ASP A 269 3.84 -26.80 -9.96
N GLU A 270 4.70 -26.47 -8.99
CA GLU A 270 4.78 -25.11 -8.42
C GLU A 270 5.11 -24.03 -9.47
N ASN A 271 5.54 -24.43 -10.68
CA ASN A 271 5.86 -23.52 -11.78
C ASN A 271 4.73 -23.35 -12.83
N ASP A 272 3.63 -24.12 -12.74
CA ASP A 272 2.54 -24.13 -13.73
C ASP A 272 1.22 -23.61 -13.12
N THR A 273 1.33 -22.60 -12.24
CA THR A 273 0.16 -21.99 -11.59
C THR A 273 -0.31 -20.75 -12.35
N ASP A 274 -0.72 -20.92 -13.62
CA ASP A 274 -1.39 -19.85 -14.38
C ASP A 274 -2.74 -19.46 -13.74
N TYR A 275 -3.27 -20.32 -12.86
CA TYR A 275 -4.60 -20.18 -12.27
C TYR A 275 -4.65 -19.22 -11.05
N VAL A 276 -3.61 -19.11 -10.24
CA VAL A 276 -3.65 -18.18 -9.08
C VAL A 276 -2.40 -17.34 -9.05
N MET A 277 -2.60 -16.04 -9.25
CA MET A 277 -1.52 -15.06 -9.17
C MET A 277 -1.01 -14.96 -7.73
N TYR A 278 0.30 -15.12 -7.54
CA TYR A 278 0.93 -14.79 -6.28
C TYR A 278 0.87 -13.27 -6.09
N LEU A 279 0.56 -12.86 -4.86
CA LEU A 279 0.52 -11.44 -4.52
C LEU A 279 1.90 -10.77 -4.69
N SER A 280 3.00 -11.53 -4.62
CA SER A 280 4.36 -11.04 -4.91
C SER A 280 4.57 -10.72 -6.38
N ASP A 281 4.19 -11.64 -7.27
CA ASP A 281 4.36 -11.47 -8.72
C ASP A 281 3.49 -10.31 -9.21
N TRP A 282 2.34 -10.15 -8.57
CA TRP A 282 1.50 -8.98 -8.74
C TRP A 282 2.22 -7.68 -8.35
N ALA A 283 3.04 -7.67 -7.31
CA ALA A 283 3.80 -6.47 -6.94
C ALA A 283 4.82 -6.07 -8.01
N ASP A 284 5.45 -7.06 -8.67
CA ASP A 284 6.38 -6.80 -9.77
C ASP A 284 5.63 -6.27 -11.02
N VAL A 285 4.50 -6.89 -11.37
CA VAL A 285 3.62 -6.41 -12.44
C VAL A 285 3.12 -4.99 -12.16
N ILE A 286 2.74 -4.70 -10.91
CA ILE A 286 2.30 -3.36 -10.51
C ILE A 286 3.42 -2.34 -10.72
N ASP A 287 4.66 -2.66 -10.35
CA ASP A 287 5.76 -1.70 -10.46
C ASP A 287 6.01 -1.32 -11.94
N ASP A 288 5.79 -2.23 -12.90
CA ASP A 288 5.78 -1.93 -14.35
C ASP A 288 4.64 -0.98 -14.78
N PHE A 289 3.50 -1.03 -14.12
CA PHE A 289 2.37 -0.12 -14.37
C PHE A 289 2.51 1.24 -13.67
N ILE A 290 3.23 1.30 -12.54
CA ILE A 290 3.34 2.51 -11.72
C ILE A 290 4.17 3.58 -12.40
N GLU A 291 5.25 3.23 -13.10
CA GLU A 291 6.06 4.22 -13.84
C GLU A 291 5.22 5.02 -14.86
N PRO A 292 4.42 4.38 -15.75
CA PRO A 292 3.48 5.09 -16.63
C PRO A 292 2.32 5.79 -15.89
N ALA A 293 1.87 5.27 -14.75
CA ALA A 293 0.75 5.81 -13.99
C ALA A 293 1.07 7.12 -13.26
N GLN A 294 2.28 7.23 -12.72
CA GLN A 294 2.79 8.46 -12.11
C GLN A 294 2.85 9.60 -13.13
N ILE A 295 3.22 9.30 -14.38
CA ILE A 295 3.31 10.29 -15.49
C ILE A 295 1.93 10.84 -15.90
N LEU A 296 0.85 10.08 -15.68
CA LEU A 296 -0.50 10.40 -16.17
C LEU A 296 -1.45 10.94 -15.08
N SER A 297 -1.23 10.64 -13.80
CA SER A 297 -2.00 11.21 -12.67
C SER A 297 -1.89 12.75 -12.60
N VAL A 298 -0.82 13.29 -13.19
CA VAL A 298 -0.51 14.72 -13.32
C VAL A 298 -1.50 15.44 -14.25
N LYS A 299 -2.13 14.75 -15.20
CA LYS A 299 -2.82 15.45 -16.30
C LYS A 299 -4.29 15.79 -16.11
N ASN A 300 -5.05 15.17 -15.20
CA ASN A 300 -6.51 15.33 -15.23
C ASN A 300 -7.16 15.42 -13.84
N ARG A 301 -7.42 16.66 -13.40
CA ARG A 301 -8.66 17.12 -12.74
C ARG A 301 -8.49 18.59 -12.35
N SER A 302 -8.42 19.49 -13.33
CA SER A 302 -8.60 20.92 -13.06
C SER A 302 -10.09 21.17 -12.76
N LYS A 303 -10.49 21.13 -11.48
CA LYS A 303 -11.71 21.84 -11.07
C LYS A 303 -11.50 23.31 -11.41
N THR A 304 -12.53 23.97 -11.94
CA THR A 304 -12.52 25.40 -12.24
C THR A 304 -12.01 26.18 -11.00
N GLY A 305 -10.75 26.64 -11.05
CA GLY A 305 -10.06 27.32 -9.94
C GLY A 305 -8.83 26.61 -9.34
N SER A 306 -8.56 25.33 -9.65
CA SER A 306 -7.32 24.66 -9.23
C SER A 306 -6.21 24.98 -10.24
N ILE A 307 -5.12 25.59 -9.78
CA ILE A 307 -3.90 25.78 -10.56
C ILE A 307 -3.45 24.40 -11.04
N GLY A 308 -3.50 24.14 -12.35
CA GLY A 308 -2.97 22.90 -12.92
C GLY A 308 -1.48 22.83 -12.60
N LEU A 309 -1.11 21.98 -11.64
CA LEU A 309 0.27 21.54 -11.43
C LEU A 309 0.55 20.49 -12.50
N ASP A 310 1.40 20.83 -13.46
CA ASP A 310 2.08 19.82 -14.26
C ASP A 310 3.39 19.40 -13.55
N GLU A 311 4.02 18.30 -13.99
CA GLU A 311 5.30 17.81 -13.44
C GLU A 311 6.37 18.90 -13.39
N LYS A 312 6.41 19.77 -14.42
CA LYS A 312 7.36 20.88 -14.51
C LYS A 312 7.17 21.90 -13.40
N LYS A 313 5.94 22.18 -13.00
CA LYS A 313 5.63 23.02 -11.84
C LYS A 313 5.93 22.33 -10.52
N PHE A 314 5.99 21.00 -10.49
CA PHE A 314 6.36 20.27 -9.29
C PHE A 314 7.88 20.18 -9.07
N ASP A 315 8.68 20.13 -10.14
CA ASP A 315 10.14 20.27 -10.02
C ASP A 315 10.53 21.56 -9.28
N LEU A 316 9.73 22.62 -9.43
CA LEU A 316 9.88 23.88 -8.69
C LEU A 316 9.58 23.76 -7.17
N ILE A 317 8.74 22.79 -6.78
CA ILE A 317 8.33 22.51 -5.39
C ILE A 317 9.29 21.55 -4.70
N ASN A 318 9.94 20.65 -5.45
CA ASN A 318 10.61 19.49 -4.86
C ASN A 318 12.05 19.73 -4.36
N ASN A 319 12.58 20.96 -4.45
CA ASN A 319 13.88 21.29 -3.87
C ASN A 319 13.91 20.96 -2.36
N GLN A 320 15.08 20.54 -1.87
CA GLN A 320 15.27 20.28 -0.44
C GLN A 320 15.22 21.61 0.34
N ILE A 321 14.51 21.61 1.47
CA ILE A 321 14.39 22.76 2.39
C ILE A 321 14.66 22.21 3.78
N ASP A 322 15.92 21.86 4.04
CA ASP A 322 16.30 21.16 5.25
C ASP A 322 16.66 22.13 6.38
N TYR A 323 17.58 23.09 6.18
CA TYR A 323 18.09 23.93 7.26
C TYR A 323 17.07 24.94 7.77
N PHE A 324 16.32 25.59 6.88
CA PHE A 324 15.32 26.57 7.29
C PHE A 324 14.20 25.89 8.06
N SER A 325 13.76 24.70 7.62
CA SER A 325 12.75 23.93 8.32
C SER A 325 13.17 23.54 9.74
N GLU A 326 14.45 23.20 9.94
CA GLU A 326 15.02 22.91 11.26
C GLU A 326 15.04 24.14 12.16
N SER A 327 15.42 25.31 11.63
CA SER A 327 15.42 26.57 12.38
C SER A 327 14.01 27.03 12.81
N MET A 328 12.99 26.60 12.07
CA MET A 328 11.58 26.87 12.34
C MET A 328 10.97 25.83 13.29
N PHE A 329 11.65 24.72 13.52
CA PHE A 329 11.19 23.61 14.34
C PHE A 329 11.98 23.55 15.66
N GLU A 330 11.52 24.30 16.66
CA GLU A 330 12.18 24.34 17.97
C GLU A 330 11.92 23.08 18.83
N GLU A 331 10.83 22.34 18.58
CA GLU A 331 10.50 21.01 19.14
C GLU A 331 9.13 20.56 18.57
N THR A 332 8.70 19.31 18.83
CA THR A 332 7.36 18.82 18.45
C THR A 332 6.25 19.75 18.94
N MET A 333 5.64 20.53 18.04
CA MET A 333 4.52 21.41 18.39
C MET A 333 3.24 20.57 18.55
N LYS A 334 2.64 20.65 19.74
CA LYS A 334 1.38 19.98 20.04
C LYS A 334 0.22 20.74 19.39
N THR A 335 -0.65 20.04 18.69
CA THR A 335 -1.96 20.59 18.33
C THR A 335 -2.95 20.35 19.47
N THR A 336 -4.13 20.96 19.38
CA THR A 336 -5.27 20.63 20.27
C THR A 336 -5.80 19.19 20.06
N SER A 337 -5.34 18.52 19.00
CA SER A 337 -5.65 17.13 18.67
C SER A 337 -4.43 16.23 18.89
N SER A 338 -4.60 14.91 18.70
CA SER A 338 -3.46 13.96 18.73
C SER A 338 -2.47 14.14 17.57
N ALA A 339 -2.76 15.02 16.60
CA ALA A 339 -1.89 15.27 15.45
C ALA A 339 -0.76 16.25 15.82
N ASN A 340 0.39 15.77 16.29
CA ASN A 340 1.57 16.62 16.51
C ASN A 340 2.19 17.07 15.18
N VAL A 341 2.73 18.29 15.14
CA VAL A 341 3.54 18.78 14.01
C VAL A 341 4.96 18.26 14.15
N VAL A 342 5.51 17.67 13.09
CA VAL A 342 6.91 17.21 13.01
C VAL A 342 7.67 17.98 11.94
N LEU A 343 9.00 17.82 11.90
CA LEU A 343 9.87 18.48 10.92
C LEU A 343 9.42 18.25 9.46
N GLU A 344 9.00 17.02 9.13
CA GLU A 344 8.48 16.69 7.79
C GLU A 344 7.24 17.51 7.40
N ASP A 345 6.35 17.80 8.36
CA ASP A 345 5.17 18.63 8.11
C ASP A 345 5.60 20.08 7.75
N TRP A 346 6.65 20.61 8.41
CA TRP A 346 7.22 21.92 8.08
C TRP A 346 7.87 21.96 6.71
N LYS A 347 8.67 20.96 6.37
CA LYS A 347 9.30 20.85 5.04
C LYS A 347 8.24 20.87 3.95
N CYS A 348 7.20 20.05 4.09
CA CYS A 348 6.07 20.03 3.15
C CYS A 348 5.38 21.40 3.07
N PHE A 349 5.10 22.01 4.23
CA PHE A 349 4.38 23.27 4.28
C PHE A 349 5.18 24.41 3.62
N LEU A 350 6.47 24.56 3.93
CA LEU A 350 7.33 25.60 3.35
C LEU A 350 7.49 25.47 1.84
N LYS A 351 7.60 24.24 1.31
CA LYS A 351 7.60 23.97 -0.14
C LYS A 351 6.33 24.51 -0.81
N ILE A 352 5.17 24.27 -0.19
CA ILE A 352 3.88 24.76 -0.68
C ILE A 352 3.80 26.30 -0.59
N LEU A 353 4.33 26.91 0.47
CA LEU A 353 4.34 28.37 0.60
C LEU A 353 5.25 29.06 -0.43
N LYS A 354 6.42 28.48 -0.72
CA LYS A 354 7.30 28.92 -1.81
C LYS A 354 6.53 28.91 -3.14
N PHE A 355 5.81 27.82 -3.43
CA PHE A 355 5.00 27.71 -4.63
C PHE A 355 3.99 28.86 -4.76
N TYR A 356 3.23 29.15 -3.70
CA TYR A 356 2.24 30.24 -3.72
C TYR A 356 2.86 31.63 -3.73
N TYR A 357 4.09 31.79 -3.26
CA TYR A 357 4.82 33.04 -3.39
C TYR A 357 5.25 33.30 -4.84
N GLU A 358 5.73 32.26 -5.53
CA GLU A 358 6.16 32.33 -6.94
C GLU A 358 4.97 32.33 -7.91
N ASN A 359 3.85 31.75 -7.50
CA ASN A 359 2.63 31.62 -8.28
C ASN A 359 1.43 32.14 -7.48
N PRO A 360 1.39 33.46 -7.20
CA PRO A 360 0.34 34.04 -6.38
C PRO A 360 -1.02 33.89 -7.05
N ASN A 361 -2.07 33.73 -6.24
CA ASN A 361 -3.43 33.89 -6.70
C ASN A 361 -3.67 35.31 -7.24
N LYS A 362 -4.78 35.52 -7.95
CA LYS A 362 -5.19 36.86 -8.41
C LYS A 362 -5.30 37.88 -7.28
N ASP A 363 -5.58 37.45 -6.06
CA ASP A 363 -5.65 38.29 -4.86
C ASP A 363 -4.39 38.20 -3.98
N GLU A 364 -3.30 37.65 -4.53
CA GLU A 364 -2.00 37.43 -3.88
C GLU A 364 -2.03 36.57 -2.61
N SER A 365 -3.17 35.95 -2.28
CA SER A 365 -3.32 35.14 -1.08
C SER A 365 -2.79 33.73 -1.26
N CYS A 366 -2.40 33.11 -0.14
CA CYS A 366 -2.09 31.70 -0.01
C CYS A 366 -3.35 30.95 0.53
N PRO A 367 -4.14 30.31 -0.35
CA PRO A 367 -5.43 29.75 0.04
C PRO A 367 -5.26 28.43 0.80
N VAL A 368 -5.96 28.27 1.93
CA VAL A 368 -5.90 27.02 2.73
C VAL A 368 -6.37 25.80 1.92
N ALA A 369 -7.40 25.95 1.10
CA ALA A 369 -7.89 24.88 0.22
C ALA A 369 -6.84 24.49 -0.84
N GLY A 370 -6.05 25.46 -1.31
CA GLY A 370 -4.95 25.20 -2.23
C GLY A 370 -3.77 24.51 -1.55
N ILE A 371 -3.44 24.87 -0.31
CA ILE A 371 -2.46 24.15 0.50
C ILE A 371 -2.90 22.69 0.71
N GLU A 372 -4.16 22.48 1.09
CA GLU A 372 -4.73 21.13 1.25
C GLU A 372 -4.62 20.30 -0.01
N TRP A 373 -4.94 20.90 -1.16
CA TRP A 373 -4.89 20.22 -2.44
C TRP A 373 -3.45 19.82 -2.81
N ILE A 374 -2.48 20.74 -2.76
CA ILE A 374 -1.08 20.44 -3.10
C ILE A 374 -0.51 19.39 -2.13
N TRP A 375 -0.78 19.51 -0.83
CA TRP A 375 -0.28 18.55 0.16
C TRP A 375 -0.86 17.15 -0.06
N ASN A 376 -2.18 17.02 -0.23
CA ASN A 376 -2.78 15.71 -0.51
C ASN A 376 -2.25 15.12 -1.81
N TRP A 377 -2.07 15.94 -2.86
CA TRP A 377 -1.43 15.50 -4.10
C TRP A 377 0.01 15.00 -3.86
N MET A 378 0.80 15.71 -3.06
CA MET A 378 2.16 15.27 -2.67
C MET A 378 2.12 13.93 -1.91
N PHE A 379 1.13 13.73 -1.05
CA PHE A 379 0.95 12.50 -0.29
C PHE A 379 0.52 11.33 -1.20
N ASP A 380 -0.41 11.55 -2.11
CA ASP A 380 -0.93 10.53 -3.01
C ASP A 380 0.14 10.02 -3.99
N ASN A 381 1.10 10.89 -4.35
CA ASN A 381 2.28 10.57 -5.15
C ASN A 381 3.53 10.22 -4.31
N ASP A 382 3.35 9.90 -3.02
CA ASP A 382 4.39 9.44 -2.10
C ASP A 382 5.60 10.41 -1.91
N TYR A 383 5.47 11.69 -2.28
CA TYR A 383 6.49 12.72 -2.00
C TYR A 383 6.57 13.11 -0.52
N VAL A 384 5.47 12.92 0.22
CA VAL A 384 5.42 13.08 1.67
C VAL A 384 4.70 11.91 2.29
N SER A 385 5.15 11.48 3.48
CA SER A 385 4.60 10.28 4.12
C SER A 385 3.32 10.54 4.91
N ARG A 386 2.94 11.82 5.08
CA ARG A 386 1.84 12.26 5.94
C ARG A 386 0.83 13.09 5.17
N LYS A 387 -0.43 12.66 5.23
CA LYS A 387 -1.59 13.37 4.66
C LYS A 387 -1.81 14.73 5.34
N TYR A 388 -2.41 15.66 4.59
CA TYR A 388 -2.83 16.96 5.09
C TYR A 388 -3.65 16.85 6.38
N ASN A 389 -3.38 17.76 7.31
CA ASN A 389 -4.17 17.91 8.52
C ASN A 389 -4.33 19.39 8.86
N ARG A 390 -5.57 19.88 8.83
CA ARG A 390 -5.91 21.29 9.09
C ARG A 390 -5.36 21.82 10.42
N ASN A 391 -5.29 21.00 11.47
CA ASN A 391 -4.81 21.43 12.79
C ASN A 391 -3.30 21.66 12.77
N ARG A 392 -2.54 20.88 11.99
CA ARG A 392 -1.09 21.09 11.82
C ARG A 392 -0.83 22.40 11.07
N VAL A 393 -1.55 22.62 9.96
CA VAL A 393 -1.44 23.85 9.18
C VAL A 393 -1.81 25.08 10.00
N ALA A 394 -2.87 24.99 10.82
CA ALA A 394 -3.24 26.08 11.72
C ALA A 394 -2.12 26.43 12.73
N VAL A 395 -1.46 25.41 13.31
CA VAL A 395 -0.33 25.63 14.24
C VAL A 395 0.87 26.25 13.52
N MET A 396 1.26 25.73 12.36
CA MET A 396 2.37 26.28 11.59
C MET A 396 2.09 27.71 11.11
N THR A 397 0.88 27.99 10.65
CA THR A 397 0.46 29.35 10.24
C THR A 397 0.50 30.32 11.43
N LYS A 398 0.02 29.90 12.60
CA LYS A 398 0.09 30.70 13.83
C LYS A 398 1.53 30.99 14.23
N GLU A 399 2.43 30.02 14.07
CA GLU A 399 3.85 30.20 14.37
C GLU A 399 4.52 31.17 13.39
N LEU A 400 4.22 31.08 12.09
CA LEU A 400 4.66 32.10 11.12
C LEU A 400 4.11 33.49 11.47
N SER A 401 2.83 33.58 11.84
CA SER A 401 2.23 34.84 12.29
C SER A 401 2.94 35.42 13.51
N ARG A 402 3.29 34.57 14.49
CA ARG A 402 3.99 34.99 15.72
C ARG A 402 5.37 35.60 15.42
N ARG A 403 6.03 35.10 14.38
CA ARG A 403 7.36 35.57 13.93
C ARG A 403 7.28 36.73 12.92
N SER A 404 6.09 37.25 12.62
CA SER A 404 5.88 38.25 11.55
C SER A 404 6.33 37.77 10.16
N PHE A 405 6.21 36.46 9.94
CA PHE A 405 6.61 35.78 8.70
C PHE A 405 5.46 35.60 7.70
N ILE A 406 4.28 36.13 8.03
CA ILE A 406 3.17 36.29 7.10
C ILE A 406 2.67 37.73 7.11
N ASN A 407 2.28 38.21 5.95
CA ASN A 407 1.50 39.42 5.75
C ASN A 407 0.03 39.03 5.69
N TRP A 408 -0.76 39.47 6.68
CA TRP A 408 -2.21 39.35 6.61
C TRP A 408 -2.75 40.39 5.62
N ILE A 409 -3.38 39.90 4.56
CA ILE A 409 -4.07 40.72 3.55
C ILE A 409 -5.49 41.02 4.05
N ASP A 410 -6.10 40.03 4.70
CA ASP A 410 -7.41 40.14 5.32
C ASP A 410 -7.48 39.20 6.53
N GLU A 411 -7.56 39.77 7.73
CA GLU A 411 -7.67 39.02 8.98
C GLU A 411 -9.12 38.58 9.29
N ASN A 412 -10.09 39.09 8.53
CA ASN A 412 -11.50 38.85 8.80
C ASN A 412 -11.90 37.45 8.33
N TYR A 413 -11.72 36.48 9.21
CA TYR A 413 -12.35 35.18 9.08
C TYR A 413 -13.83 35.28 9.45
N VAL A 414 -14.73 35.10 8.48
CA VAL A 414 -16.18 35.07 8.71
C VAL A 414 -16.66 33.64 8.58
N TRP A 415 -16.98 33.04 9.71
CA TRP A 415 -17.66 31.74 9.73
C TRP A 415 -19.16 31.95 9.50
N HIS A 416 -19.67 31.44 8.38
CA HIS A 416 -21.11 31.43 8.11
C HIS A 416 -21.71 30.04 8.33
N CYS A 417 -22.84 30.01 9.04
CA CYS A 417 -23.78 28.89 9.10
C CYS A 417 -25.02 29.26 8.29
N GLY A 418 -25.16 28.75 7.06
CA GLY A 418 -26.31 29.05 6.21
C GLY A 418 -26.00 28.91 4.72
N THR A 419 -26.77 29.61 3.87
CA THR A 419 -26.57 29.69 2.41
C THR A 419 -25.50 30.70 1.99
N GLU A 420 -25.06 31.57 2.91
CA GLU A 420 -23.98 32.52 2.66
C GLU A 420 -22.62 31.83 2.70
N GLN A 421 -21.73 32.23 1.79
CA GLN A 421 -20.37 31.70 1.76
C GLN A 421 -19.55 32.31 2.90
N GLY A 422 -18.93 31.46 3.71
CA GLY A 422 -17.93 31.91 4.68
C GLY A 422 -16.73 32.58 3.99
N GLN A 423 -16.05 33.46 4.71
CA GLN A 423 -14.85 34.16 4.24
C GLN A 423 -13.64 33.60 4.98
N ALA A 424 -12.67 33.08 4.21
CA ALA A 424 -11.38 32.68 4.76
C ALA A 424 -10.47 33.90 4.91
N ALA A 425 -9.69 33.95 5.98
CA ALA A 425 -8.64 34.94 6.12
C ALA A 425 -7.62 34.79 4.98
N LYS A 426 -7.10 35.93 4.50
CA LYS A 426 -6.14 36.00 3.39
C LYS A 426 -4.79 36.43 3.92
N TRP A 427 -3.76 35.71 3.52
CA TRP A 427 -2.40 35.97 3.95
C TRP A 427 -1.41 35.47 2.90
N LYS A 428 -0.19 35.99 2.93
CA LYS A 428 0.96 35.50 2.15
C LYS A 428 2.21 35.48 3.02
N ILE A 429 3.22 34.69 2.67
CA ILE A 429 4.52 34.77 3.37
C ILE A 429 5.23 36.09 3.05
N THR A 430 6.12 36.54 3.93
CA THR A 430 6.96 37.72 3.68
C THR A 430 8.13 37.40 2.75
N ASP A 431 8.68 38.42 2.11
CA ASP A 431 9.90 38.33 1.29
C ASP A 431 11.09 37.78 2.10
N GLU A 432 11.10 38.02 3.41
CA GLU A 432 12.10 37.48 4.34
C GLU A 432 12.03 35.94 4.39
N VAL A 433 10.84 35.36 4.59
CA VAL A 433 10.65 33.90 4.60
C VAL A 433 11.05 33.30 3.26
N TYR A 434 10.63 33.92 2.16
CA TYR A 434 10.98 33.45 0.83
C TYR A 434 12.50 33.48 0.61
N SER A 435 13.18 34.54 1.05
CA SER A 435 14.63 34.65 1.00
C SER A 435 15.33 33.58 1.86
N MET A 436 14.77 33.25 3.03
CA MET A 436 15.28 32.17 3.87
C MET A 436 15.16 30.80 3.19
N ILE A 437 14.03 30.54 2.51
CA ILE A 437 13.84 29.32 1.71
C ILE A 437 14.86 29.25 0.57
N LEU A 438 15.05 30.32 -0.21
CA LEU A 438 16.01 30.32 -1.32
C LEU A 438 17.46 30.16 -0.84
N ASN A 439 17.83 30.78 0.28
CA ASN A 439 19.15 30.62 0.86
C ASN A 439 19.42 29.18 1.32
N ASP A 440 18.38 28.46 1.75
CA ASP A 440 18.47 27.05 2.13
C ASP A 440 18.79 26.18 0.90
N GLU A 441 18.03 26.37 -0.18
CA GLU A 441 18.25 25.64 -1.45
C GLU A 441 19.67 25.85 -1.99
N GLN A 442 20.17 27.08 -1.96
CA GLN A 442 21.54 27.39 -2.39
C GLN A 442 22.61 26.74 -1.51
N ARG A 443 22.33 26.51 -0.22
CA ARG A 443 23.27 25.80 0.67
C ARG A 443 23.31 24.32 0.32
N ASP A 444 22.16 23.71 0.07
CA ASP A 444 22.05 22.30 -0.32
C ASP A 444 22.76 22.04 -1.66
N GLU A 445 22.59 22.94 -2.64
CA GLU A 445 23.31 22.87 -3.93
C GLU A 445 24.84 22.97 -3.74
N LYS A 446 25.31 23.90 -2.92
CA LYS A 446 26.75 24.04 -2.62
C LYS A 446 27.31 22.80 -1.91
N GLN A 447 26.57 22.20 -0.99
CA GLN A 447 26.99 20.97 -0.32
C GLN A 447 27.06 19.79 -1.29
N LYS A 448 26.09 19.66 -2.21
CA LYS A 448 26.11 18.62 -3.27
C LYS A 448 27.31 18.79 -4.19
N GLN A 449 27.59 20.02 -4.65
CA GLN A 449 28.75 20.31 -5.47
C GLN A 449 30.06 19.97 -4.76
N GLN A 450 30.23 20.38 -3.50
CA GLN A 450 31.43 20.05 -2.71
C GLN A 450 31.62 18.53 -2.51
N PHE A 451 30.52 17.79 -2.34
CA PHE A 451 30.56 16.33 -2.22
C PHE A 451 30.97 15.67 -3.54
N GLU A 452 30.45 16.14 -4.68
CA GLU A 452 30.84 15.65 -6.01
C GLU A 452 32.30 15.97 -6.35
N GLU A 453 32.77 17.18 -6.07
CA GLU A 453 34.17 17.57 -6.23
C GLU A 453 35.10 16.68 -5.39
N LYS A 454 34.74 16.42 -4.13
CA LYS A 454 35.51 15.52 -3.25
C LYS A 454 35.54 14.10 -3.81
N LYS A 455 34.42 13.58 -4.31
CA LYS A 455 34.33 12.26 -4.94
C LYS A 455 35.23 12.16 -6.19
N GLN A 456 35.29 13.21 -7.00
CA GLN A 456 36.18 13.28 -8.17
C GLN A 456 37.66 13.36 -7.77
N GLN A 457 38.00 14.13 -6.74
CA GLN A 457 39.36 14.20 -6.20
C GLN A 457 39.83 12.85 -5.66
N ASP A 458 38.98 12.13 -4.91
CA ASP A 458 39.29 10.81 -4.37
C ASP A 458 39.50 9.77 -5.48
N GLN A 459 38.74 9.84 -6.57
CA GLN A 459 38.93 8.98 -7.75
C GLN A 459 40.24 9.30 -8.48
N ALA A 460 40.58 10.58 -8.64
CA ALA A 460 41.82 11.02 -9.26
C ALA A 460 43.06 10.59 -8.45
N GLN A 461 42.97 10.60 -7.11
CA GLN A 461 44.05 10.13 -6.23
C GLN A 461 44.21 8.61 -6.26
N LYS A 462 43.11 7.84 -6.30
CA LYS A 462 43.16 6.38 -6.46
C LYS A 462 43.78 5.94 -7.79
N GLY A 463 43.57 6.69 -8.87
CA GLY A 463 44.18 6.43 -10.17
C GLY A 463 45.70 6.63 -10.22
N LYS A 464 46.26 7.49 -9.38
CA LYS A 464 47.71 7.79 -9.36
C LYS A 464 48.54 6.86 -8.46
N GLY A 465 47.91 6.13 -7.53
CA GLY A 465 48.62 5.31 -6.52
C GLY A 465 48.88 3.84 -6.90
N ILE A 466 48.21 3.30 -7.92
CA ILE A 466 48.22 1.83 -8.18
C ILE A 466 49.18 1.43 -9.32
N GLY A 467 49.60 2.37 -10.16
CA GLY A 467 50.39 2.09 -11.37
C GLY A 467 51.87 1.72 -11.18
N SER A 468 52.48 1.89 -10.00
CA SER A 468 53.93 1.68 -9.83
C SER A 468 54.36 0.60 -8.83
N SER A 469 53.47 0.11 -7.96
CA SER A 469 53.90 -0.79 -6.85
C SER A 469 53.18 -2.14 -6.81
N ILE A 470 51.94 -2.24 -7.32
CA ILE A 470 51.12 -3.46 -7.14
C ILE A 470 51.26 -4.45 -8.31
N LEU A 471 51.62 -3.97 -9.51
CA LEU A 471 51.83 -4.84 -10.69
C LEU A 471 52.98 -5.83 -10.52
N CYS A 472 53.95 -5.59 -9.62
CA CYS A 472 55.02 -6.54 -9.34
C CYS A 472 54.71 -7.54 -8.21
N LYS A 473 53.74 -7.28 -7.31
CA LYS A 473 53.49 -8.15 -6.13
C LYS A 473 52.24 -9.01 -6.23
N ALA A 474 51.19 -8.56 -6.91
CA ALA A 474 49.92 -9.29 -6.95
C ALA A 474 49.94 -10.53 -7.89
N ASN A 475 50.67 -10.46 -9.01
CA ASN A 475 50.76 -11.61 -9.94
C ASN A 475 51.62 -12.77 -9.42
N ILE A 476 52.50 -12.54 -8.43
CA ILE A 476 53.37 -13.60 -7.88
C ILE A 476 52.67 -14.35 -6.72
N SER A 477 51.87 -13.65 -5.91
CA SER A 477 51.23 -14.24 -4.73
C SER A 477 50.08 -15.21 -5.05
N LEU A 478 49.30 -14.95 -6.10
CA LEU A 478 48.13 -15.78 -6.42
C LEU A 478 48.48 -17.10 -7.12
N PHE A 479 49.64 -17.20 -7.75
CA PHE A 479 50.06 -18.40 -8.50
C PHE A 479 50.76 -19.46 -7.63
N VAL A 480 51.28 -19.09 -6.45
CA VAL A 480 52.10 -20.00 -5.63
C VAL A 480 51.27 -20.82 -4.64
N LYS A 481 50.03 -20.43 -4.31
CA LYS A 481 49.28 -21.09 -3.23
C LYS A 481 48.35 -22.24 -3.63
N ASN A 482 47.97 -22.38 -4.91
CA ASN A 482 46.94 -23.36 -5.31
C ASN A 482 47.23 -24.09 -6.64
N ALA A 483 48.49 -24.27 -7.05
CA ALA A 483 48.78 -25.06 -8.25
C ALA A 483 48.71 -26.58 -7.94
N PRO A 484 47.75 -27.34 -8.51
CA PRO A 484 47.77 -28.79 -8.42
C PRO A 484 48.95 -29.34 -9.24
N VAL A 485 49.57 -30.40 -8.73
CA VAL A 485 50.60 -31.17 -9.45
C VAL A 485 49.95 -31.73 -10.72
N LEU A 486 50.32 -31.21 -11.88
CA LEU A 486 49.89 -31.73 -13.17
C LEU A 486 50.76 -32.93 -13.58
N PRO A 487 50.18 -34.01 -14.14
CA PRO A 487 50.95 -35.15 -14.63
C PRO A 487 51.71 -34.82 -15.93
N ASP A 488 52.84 -35.51 -16.14
CA ASP A 488 53.98 -35.23 -17.04
C ASP A 488 53.71 -35.13 -18.57
N SER A 489 52.53 -34.68 -19.04
CA SER A 489 52.25 -34.66 -20.49
C SER A 489 51.28 -33.60 -21.00
N GLN A 490 50.96 -32.54 -20.24
CA GLN A 490 50.06 -31.49 -20.74
C GLN A 490 50.81 -30.25 -21.28
N VAL A 491 50.50 -29.89 -22.52
CA VAL A 491 50.90 -28.63 -23.16
C VAL A 491 49.88 -27.56 -22.80
N ILE A 492 50.31 -26.50 -22.13
CA ILE A 492 49.44 -25.37 -21.82
C ILE A 492 49.53 -24.37 -22.97
N THR A 493 48.37 -24.08 -23.56
CA THR A 493 48.25 -23.10 -24.64
C THR A 493 47.74 -21.80 -24.04
N LYS A 494 48.56 -20.74 -24.09
CA LYS A 494 48.18 -19.40 -23.62
C LYS A 494 48.06 -18.45 -24.81
N ILE A 495 46.96 -17.73 -24.86
CA ILE A 495 46.70 -16.70 -25.88
C ILE A 495 46.87 -15.33 -25.21
N ASP A 496 47.79 -14.52 -25.72
CA ASP A 496 47.93 -13.12 -25.31
C ASP A 496 46.95 -12.27 -26.12
N ALA A 497 45.91 -11.77 -25.47
CA ALA A 497 44.84 -11.00 -26.11
C ALA A 497 45.32 -9.64 -26.67
N SER A 498 46.46 -9.12 -26.22
CA SER A 498 46.99 -7.83 -26.71
C SER A 498 47.81 -7.96 -28.00
N THR A 499 48.38 -9.15 -28.25
CA THR A 499 49.24 -9.41 -29.42
C THR A 499 48.67 -10.48 -30.36
N ASN A 500 47.61 -11.16 -29.95
CA ASN A 500 46.98 -12.30 -30.63
C ASN A 500 47.97 -13.43 -30.99
N THR A 501 48.97 -13.64 -30.13
CA THR A 501 50.01 -14.66 -30.32
C THR A 501 49.72 -15.85 -29.41
N ILE A 502 49.84 -17.07 -29.96
CA ILE A 502 49.63 -18.33 -29.25
C ILE A 502 50.99 -18.91 -28.87
N PHE A 503 51.20 -19.13 -27.57
CA PHE A 503 52.40 -19.81 -27.07
C PHE A 503 52.05 -21.24 -26.61
N HIS A 504 52.80 -22.21 -27.12
CA HIS A 504 52.81 -23.58 -26.60
C HIS A 504 54.03 -23.72 -25.71
N LEU A 505 53.81 -23.90 -24.42
CA LEU A 505 54.90 -24.13 -23.47
C LEU A 505 54.84 -25.59 -23.03
N ASN A 506 55.97 -26.29 -23.13
CA ASN A 506 56.12 -27.62 -22.53
C ASN A 506 56.47 -27.47 -21.03
N SER A 507 56.29 -28.55 -20.26
CA SER A 507 56.53 -28.57 -18.81
C SER A 507 57.95 -28.13 -18.42
N ASP A 508 58.93 -28.43 -19.27
CA ASP A 508 60.34 -28.19 -19.00
C ASP A 508 60.70 -26.71 -19.15
N GLU A 509 60.15 -26.02 -20.16
CA GLU A 509 60.31 -24.57 -20.33
C GLU A 509 59.63 -23.76 -19.22
N ILE A 510 58.47 -24.23 -18.75
CA ILE A 510 57.77 -23.60 -17.60
C ILE A 510 58.64 -23.72 -16.36
N THR A 511 59.17 -24.91 -16.09
CA THR A 511 60.03 -25.17 -14.94
C THR A 511 61.31 -24.33 -14.99
N HIS A 512 61.95 -24.26 -16.16
CA HIS A 512 63.20 -23.50 -16.31
C HIS A 512 62.99 -21.98 -16.20
N LYS A 513 61.87 -21.44 -16.71
CA LYS A 513 61.50 -20.03 -16.56
C LYS A 513 61.08 -19.68 -15.13
N MET A 514 60.41 -20.59 -14.43
CA MET A 514 60.07 -20.38 -13.01
C MET A 514 61.32 -20.41 -12.13
N MET A 515 62.31 -21.27 -12.41
CA MET A 515 63.60 -21.23 -11.69
C MET A 515 64.41 -19.95 -12.00
N ALA A 516 64.37 -19.45 -13.24
CA ALA A 516 65.04 -18.20 -13.61
C ALA A 516 64.38 -16.93 -13.06
N LEU A 517 63.09 -17.00 -12.68
CA LEU A 517 62.36 -15.91 -12.01
C LEU A 517 62.47 -15.96 -10.48
N ALA A 518 62.88 -17.12 -9.93
CA ALA A 518 63.08 -17.32 -8.49
C ALA A 518 64.52 -17.02 -8.05
N ALA A 519 65.49 -17.04 -8.97
CA ALA A 519 66.83 -16.49 -8.81
C ALA A 519 66.84 -14.98 -9.13
#